data_AF-A0A814G0P6-F1
#
_entry.id   AF-A0A814G0P6-F1
#
_cell.length_a   1.000
_cell.length_b   1.000
_cell.length_c   1.000
_cell.angle_alpha   90.00
_cell.angle_beta   90.00
_cell.angle_gamma   90.00
#
_symmetry.space_group_name_H-M   'P 1'
#
loop_
_entity.id
_entity.type
_entity.pdbx_description
1 polymer ?
#
loop_
_entity_poly.entity_id
_entity_poly.type
_entity_poly.pdbx_seq_one_letter_code
_entity_poly.pdbx_strand_id
1 'polypeptide(L)'
;MANSLMLLHSYILVKIQIKLNNHNRAARLLNRVAHNVSKFPAHIVQILTTTVIECQKAGMNNSAFNFSLILMRPEYREQIDPKYKKKIEALVRKPDKSESEEDFSQCLHCHQRVPDYELLCPSCQLALPYCIVTGAHVIREDLCLCPSCNFPAIYSEFLKYLSTDDICPMCTTKIDASRIMKLDSGAAVDSFLTQSSDMS
;
A
#
# COMPACT_ATOMS: atom_id res chain seq x y z
N MET A 1 16.05 -1.14 8.56
CA MET A 1 14.86 -0.85 9.40
C MET A 1 13.66 -0.30 8.62
N ALA A 2 13.87 0.33 7.46
CA ALA A 2 12.81 0.92 6.62
C ALA A 2 11.61 -0.01 6.30
N ASN A 3 11.86 -1.31 6.11
CA ASN A 3 10.82 -2.27 5.75
C ASN A 3 9.75 -2.48 6.83
N SER A 4 10.10 -2.38 8.12
CA SER A 4 9.12 -2.59 9.21
C SER A 4 8.14 -1.43 9.32
N LEU A 5 8.64 -0.20 9.21
CA LEU A 5 7.80 1.00 9.21
C LEU A 5 6.87 1.03 7.99
N MET A 6 7.40 0.70 6.82
CA MET A 6 6.61 0.61 5.58
C MET A 6 5.48 -0.43 5.68
N LEU A 7 5.72 -1.59 6.28
CA LEU A 7 4.68 -2.60 6.50
C LEU A 7 3.61 -2.14 7.51
N LEU A 8 4.03 -1.53 8.63
CA LEU A 8 3.10 -0.99 9.61
C LEU A 8 2.24 0.13 9.01
N HIS A 9 2.87 1.04 8.27
CA HIS A 9 2.17 2.13 7.60
C HIS A 9 1.18 1.61 6.55
N SER A 10 1.58 0.61 5.76
CA SER A 10 0.67 -0.06 4.82
C SER A 10 -0.56 -0.62 5.54
N TYR A 11 -0.38 -1.26 6.71
CA TYR A 11 -1.48 -1.78 7.52
C TYR A 11 -2.43 -0.67 8.04
N ILE A 12 -1.89 0.47 8.45
CA ILE A 12 -2.69 1.63 8.90
C ILE A 12 -3.48 2.22 7.72
N LEU A 13 -2.81 2.40 6.57
CA LEU A 13 -3.42 2.97 5.36
C LEU A 13 -4.60 2.15 4.85
N VAL A 14 -4.62 0.83 5.02
CA VAL A 14 -5.74 -0.01 4.60
C VAL A 14 -7.07 0.51 5.17
N LYS A 15 -7.12 0.85 6.46
CA LYS A 15 -8.36 1.36 7.08
C LYS A 15 -8.79 2.70 6.46
N ILE A 16 -7.82 3.56 6.13
CA ILE A 16 -8.08 4.85 5.47
C ILE A 16 -8.60 4.63 4.06
N GLN A 17 -7.93 3.80 3.25
CA GLN A 17 -8.33 3.55 1.86
C GLN A 17 -9.70 2.88 1.76
N ILE A 18 -10.05 1.98 2.69
CA ILE A 18 -11.39 1.39 2.77
C ILE A 18 -12.45 2.47 3.07
N LYS A 19 -12.19 3.39 4.00
CA LYS A 19 -13.10 4.51 4.31
C LYS A 19 -13.31 5.45 3.12
N LEU A 20 -12.27 5.63 2.30
CA LEU A 20 -12.32 6.41 1.07
C LEU A 20 -12.91 5.63 -0.13
N ASN A 21 -13.42 4.41 0.08
CA ASN A 21 -13.93 3.50 -0.96
C ASN A 21 -12.91 3.13 -2.06
N ASN A 22 -11.61 3.27 -1.77
CA ASN A 22 -10.52 2.90 -2.68
C ASN A 22 -10.14 1.42 -2.49
N HIS A 23 -11.05 0.51 -2.85
CA HIS A 23 -10.86 -0.94 -2.66
C HIS A 23 -9.62 -1.49 -3.38
N ASN A 24 -9.26 -0.94 -4.55
CA ASN A 24 -8.07 -1.36 -5.28
C ASN A 24 -6.78 -1.05 -4.50
N ARG A 25 -6.64 0.19 -3.99
CA ARG A 25 -5.49 0.59 -3.16
C ARG A 25 -5.44 -0.23 -1.87
N ALA A 26 -6.58 -0.39 -1.21
CA ALA A 26 -6.67 -1.21 -0.01
C ALA A 26 -6.22 -2.65 -0.25
N ALA A 27 -6.64 -3.27 -1.36
CA ALA A 27 -6.25 -4.63 -1.73
C ALA A 27 -4.74 -4.75 -2.01
N ARG A 28 -4.15 -3.79 -2.73
CA ARG A 28 -2.69 -3.77 -3.01
C ARG A 28 -1.88 -3.66 -1.71
N LEU A 29 -2.29 -2.79 -0.79
CA LEU A 29 -1.67 -2.66 0.54
C LEU A 29 -1.85 -3.92 1.38
N LEU A 30 -3.05 -4.51 1.36
CA LEU A 30 -3.36 -5.76 2.05
C LEU A 30 -2.54 -6.94 1.52
N ASN A 31 -2.30 -7.01 0.20
CA ASN A 31 -1.41 -8.01 -0.37
C ASN A 31 0.00 -7.88 0.20
N ARG A 32 0.56 -6.67 0.25
CA ARG A 32 1.89 -6.42 0.84
C ARG A 32 1.97 -6.87 2.30
N VAL A 33 0.95 -6.55 3.10
CA VAL A 33 0.88 -6.93 4.52
C VAL A 33 0.66 -8.43 4.69
N ALA A 34 -0.21 -9.05 3.88
CA ALA A 34 -0.56 -10.47 3.97
C ALA A 34 0.62 -11.39 3.60
N HIS A 35 1.47 -11.01 2.64
CA HIS A 35 2.72 -11.72 2.37
C HIS A 35 3.71 -11.65 3.55
N ASN A 36 3.55 -10.67 4.44
CA ASN A 36 4.36 -10.46 5.63
C ASN A 36 3.57 -10.72 6.93
N VAL A 37 2.48 -11.51 6.87
CA VAL A 37 1.51 -11.63 7.98
C VAL A 37 2.10 -12.23 9.26
N SER A 38 3.21 -12.98 9.16
CA SER A 38 3.94 -13.50 10.32
C SER A 38 4.45 -12.40 11.26
N LYS A 39 4.60 -11.17 10.77
CA LYS A 39 4.95 -9.99 11.58
C LYS A 39 3.77 -9.42 12.38
N PHE A 40 2.55 -9.92 12.14
CA PHE A 40 1.30 -9.49 12.79
C PHE A 40 0.56 -10.69 13.43
N PRO A 41 1.18 -11.44 14.36
CA PRO A 41 0.67 -12.73 14.82
C PRO A 41 -0.74 -12.67 15.43
N ALA A 42 -1.08 -11.59 16.15
CA ALA A 42 -2.41 -11.41 16.75
C ALA A 42 -3.52 -11.10 15.72
N HIS A 43 -3.17 -10.70 14.50
CA HIS A 43 -4.13 -10.23 13.49
C HIS A 43 -4.14 -11.08 12.22
N ILE A 44 -3.49 -12.25 12.21
CA ILE A 44 -3.33 -13.07 10.98
C ILE A 44 -4.68 -13.32 10.30
N VAL A 45 -5.64 -13.89 11.02
CA VAL A 45 -6.95 -14.26 10.47
C VAL A 45 -7.72 -13.02 10.01
N GLN A 46 -7.66 -11.92 10.77
CA GLN A 46 -8.32 -10.67 10.42
C GLN A 46 -7.72 -10.04 9.16
N ILE A 47 -6.39 -9.97 9.06
CA ILE A 47 -5.68 -9.43 7.89
C ILE A 47 -6.04 -10.25 6.67
N LEU A 48 -5.83 -11.57 6.71
CA LEU A 48 -6.10 -12.45 5.58
C LEU A 48 -7.57 -12.41 5.14
N THR A 49 -8.51 -12.40 6.10
CA THR A 49 -9.96 -12.31 5.79
C THR A 49 -10.28 -10.99 5.09
N THR A 50 -9.72 -9.89 5.58
CA THR A 50 -9.90 -8.56 4.97
C THR A 50 -9.25 -8.52 3.59
N THR A 51 -8.06 -9.10 3.41
CA THR A 51 -7.38 -9.23 2.11
C THR A 51 -8.29 -9.94 1.10
N VAL A 52 -8.86 -11.09 1.45
CA VAL A 52 -9.77 -11.82 0.54
C VAL A 52 -10.96 -10.95 0.13
N ILE A 53 -11.61 -10.28 1.09
CA ILE A 53 -12.80 -9.46 0.82
C ILE A 53 -12.47 -8.28 -0.09
N GLU A 54 -11.40 -7.54 0.20
CA GLU A 54 -11.03 -6.35 -0.56
C GLU A 54 -10.45 -6.70 -1.93
N CYS A 55 -9.68 -7.80 -2.05
CA CYS A 55 -9.25 -8.32 -3.34
C CYS A 55 -10.45 -8.67 -4.24
N GLN A 56 -11.49 -9.32 -3.71
CA GLN A 56 -12.70 -9.59 -4.51
C GLN A 56 -13.38 -8.30 -5.00
N LYS A 57 -13.50 -7.28 -4.13
CA LYS A 57 -14.09 -5.99 -4.51
C LYS A 57 -13.25 -5.25 -5.56
N ALA A 58 -11.94 -5.45 -5.54
CA ALA A 58 -11.00 -4.85 -6.48
C ALA A 58 -10.87 -5.61 -7.80
N GLY A 59 -11.51 -6.78 -7.97
CA GLY A 59 -11.33 -7.64 -9.14
C GLY A 59 -10.02 -8.44 -9.13
N MET A 60 -9.37 -8.55 -7.96
CA MET A 60 -8.12 -9.27 -7.74
C MET A 60 -8.39 -10.74 -7.33
N ASN A 61 -9.08 -11.49 -8.19
CA ASN A 61 -9.66 -12.79 -7.82
C ASN A 61 -8.60 -13.89 -7.60
N ASN A 62 -7.52 -13.89 -8.38
CA ASN A 62 -6.41 -14.83 -8.19
C ASN A 62 -5.71 -14.62 -6.83
N SER A 63 -5.43 -13.37 -6.46
CA SER A 63 -4.93 -13.01 -5.13
C SER A 63 -5.91 -13.44 -4.02
N ALA A 64 -7.20 -13.15 -4.18
CA ALA A 64 -8.23 -13.55 -3.22
C ALA A 64 -8.28 -15.08 -3.02
N PHE A 65 -8.18 -15.85 -4.11
CA PHE A 65 -8.14 -17.31 -4.06
C PHE A 65 -6.91 -17.82 -3.28
N ASN A 66 -5.72 -17.30 -3.56
CA ASN A 66 -4.49 -17.72 -2.88
C ASN A 66 -4.55 -17.50 -1.36
N PHE A 67 -5.04 -16.34 -0.90
CA PHE A 67 -5.23 -16.10 0.53
C PHE A 67 -6.37 -16.91 1.14
N SER A 68 -7.40 -17.22 0.36
CA SER A 68 -8.49 -18.12 0.79
C SER A 68 -7.97 -19.53 1.08
N LEU A 69 -7.03 -20.04 0.27
CA LEU A 69 -6.36 -21.33 0.54
C LEU A 69 -5.62 -21.32 1.87
N ILE A 70 -4.93 -20.22 2.20
CA ILE A 70 -4.22 -20.07 3.47
C ILE A 70 -5.24 -20.08 4.63
N LEU A 71 -6.31 -19.30 4.52
CA LEU A 71 -7.36 -19.25 5.55
C LEU A 71 -8.06 -20.59 5.79
N MET A 72 -8.21 -21.41 4.75
CA MET A 72 -8.85 -22.72 4.85
C MET A 72 -7.99 -23.80 5.50
N ARG A 73 -6.72 -23.50 5.83
CA ARG A 73 -5.89 -24.43 6.60
C ARG A 73 -6.44 -24.62 8.03
N PRO A 74 -6.28 -25.81 8.64
CA PRO A 74 -6.89 -26.14 9.93
C PRO A 74 -6.57 -25.14 11.05
N GLU A 75 -5.39 -24.52 11.01
CA GLU A 75 -4.92 -23.58 12.02
C GLU A 75 -5.75 -22.29 12.07
N TYR A 76 -6.29 -21.86 10.92
CA TYR A 76 -7.02 -20.59 10.79
C TYR A 76 -8.52 -20.77 10.58
N ARG A 77 -8.95 -21.88 9.97
CA ARG A 77 -10.33 -22.08 9.48
C ARG A 77 -11.40 -21.93 10.56
N GLU A 78 -11.12 -22.37 11.78
CA GLU A 78 -12.07 -22.28 12.90
C GLU A 78 -12.13 -20.87 13.54
N GLN A 79 -11.14 -20.04 13.27
CA GLN A 79 -11.08 -18.65 13.75
C GLN A 79 -11.77 -17.66 12.80
N ILE A 80 -12.17 -18.11 11.60
CA ILE A 80 -12.88 -17.27 10.63
C ILE A 80 -14.30 -17.02 11.12
N ASP A 81 -14.70 -15.75 11.15
CA ASP A 81 -16.08 -15.35 11.44
C ASP A 81 -17.08 -16.12 10.53
N PRO A 82 -18.10 -16.79 11.10
CA PRO A 82 -19.09 -17.56 10.34
C PRO A 82 -19.73 -16.80 9.18
N LYS A 83 -19.84 -15.46 9.28
CA LYS A 83 -20.41 -14.61 8.21
C LYS A 83 -19.57 -14.62 6.94
N TYR A 84 -18.26 -14.86 7.03
CA TYR A 84 -17.35 -14.90 5.89
C TYR A 84 -16.95 -16.33 5.50
N LYS A 85 -16.95 -17.29 6.44
CA LYS A 85 -16.48 -18.67 6.25
C LYS A 85 -17.08 -19.32 4.99
N LYS A 86 -18.40 -19.29 4.83
CA LYS A 86 -19.09 -19.87 3.65
C LYS A 86 -18.67 -19.25 2.33
N LYS A 87 -18.46 -17.92 2.30
CA LYS A 87 -18.06 -17.19 1.09
C LYS A 87 -16.64 -17.56 0.68
N ILE A 88 -15.73 -17.67 1.64
CA ILE A 88 -14.33 -18.04 1.41
C ILE A 88 -14.23 -19.52 0.96
N GLU A 89 -15.02 -20.42 1.54
CA GLU A 89 -15.08 -21.82 1.09
C GLU A 89 -15.54 -21.94 -0.37
N ALA A 90 -16.52 -21.13 -0.77
CA ALA A 90 -16.99 -21.11 -2.16
C ALA A 90 -15.90 -20.66 -3.14
N LEU A 91 -15.05 -19.70 -2.75
CA LEU A 91 -13.93 -19.23 -3.59
C LEU A 91 -12.90 -20.32 -3.83
N VAL A 92 -12.60 -21.12 -2.82
CA VAL A 92 -11.65 -22.23 -2.95
C VAL A 92 -12.22 -23.35 -3.84
N ARG A 93 -13.54 -23.62 -3.75
CA ARG A 93 -14.20 -24.66 -4.56
C ARG A 93 -14.32 -24.30 -6.03
N LYS A 94 -14.59 -23.03 -6.35
CA LYS A 94 -14.75 -22.55 -7.71
C LYS A 94 -13.83 -21.33 -7.92
N PRO A 95 -12.55 -21.57 -8.22
CA PRO A 95 -11.60 -20.49 -8.38
C PRO A 95 -11.88 -19.67 -9.64
N ASP A 96 -11.84 -18.36 -9.48
CA ASP A 96 -11.68 -17.41 -10.57
C ASP A 96 -10.23 -16.89 -10.52
N LYS A 97 -9.52 -17.04 -11.64
CA LYS A 97 -8.11 -16.64 -11.76
C LYS A 97 -7.91 -15.30 -12.47
N SER A 98 -8.99 -14.57 -12.72
CA SER A 98 -8.87 -13.18 -13.16
C SER A 98 -8.13 -12.34 -12.11
N GLU A 99 -7.35 -11.39 -12.59
CA GLU A 99 -6.53 -10.52 -11.75
C GLU A 99 -6.54 -9.17 -12.42
N SER A 100 -6.92 -8.13 -11.67
CA SER A 100 -6.90 -6.77 -12.21
C SER A 100 -5.45 -6.35 -12.47
N GLU A 101 -5.22 -5.72 -13.62
CA GLU A 101 -3.92 -5.14 -13.93
C GLU A 101 -3.53 -4.07 -12.90
N GLU A 102 -2.24 -3.89 -12.73
CA GLU A 102 -1.67 -2.82 -11.92
C GLU A 102 -1.20 -1.70 -12.82
N ASP A 103 -1.37 -0.46 -12.36
CA ASP A 103 -0.80 0.69 -13.04
C ASP A 103 0.72 0.71 -12.91
N PHE A 104 1.37 1.37 -13.87
CA PHE A 104 2.82 1.47 -13.92
C PHE A 104 3.24 2.91 -14.08
N SER A 105 4.16 3.33 -13.21
CA SER A 105 4.78 4.65 -13.25
C SER A 105 6.31 4.55 -13.29
N GLN A 106 6.98 5.69 -13.47
CA GLN A 106 8.41 5.72 -13.70
C GLN A 106 9.19 5.58 -12.39
N CYS A 107 10.23 4.76 -12.41
CA CYS A 107 11.20 4.69 -11.33
C CYS A 107 11.91 6.03 -11.15
N LEU A 108 11.92 6.56 -9.92
CA LEU A 108 12.62 7.80 -9.56
C LEU A 108 14.14 7.78 -9.78
N HIS A 109 14.76 6.61 -9.95
CA HIS A 109 16.20 6.49 -10.17
C HIS A 109 16.55 6.30 -11.65
N CYS A 110 15.93 5.33 -12.32
CA CYS A 110 16.30 4.91 -13.68
C CYS A 110 15.22 5.13 -14.74
N HIS A 111 14.07 5.71 -14.38
CA HIS A 111 12.94 6.05 -15.26
C HIS A 111 12.27 4.85 -15.97
N GLN A 112 12.68 3.62 -15.67
CA GLN A 112 11.99 2.42 -16.15
C GLN A 112 10.61 2.30 -15.53
N ARG A 113 9.67 1.67 -16.25
CA ARG A 113 8.32 1.44 -15.74
C ARG A 113 8.33 0.38 -14.64
N VAL A 114 7.74 0.71 -13.50
CA VAL A 114 7.61 -0.16 -12.33
C VAL A 114 6.13 -0.21 -11.92
N PRO A 115 5.59 -1.35 -11.50
CA PRO A 115 4.25 -1.40 -10.92
C PRO A 115 4.13 -0.47 -9.72
N ASP A 116 3.04 0.27 -9.62
CA ASP A 116 2.90 1.36 -8.64
C ASP A 116 3.12 0.91 -7.18
N TYR A 117 2.84 -0.34 -6.80
CA TYR A 117 3.03 -0.84 -5.43
C TYR A 117 4.30 -1.65 -5.21
N GLU A 118 5.13 -1.82 -6.25
CA GLU A 118 6.47 -2.39 -6.15
C GLU A 118 7.45 -1.34 -5.60
N LEU A 119 8.14 -1.67 -4.51
CA LEU A 119 9.02 -0.74 -3.80
C LEU A 119 10.51 -1.06 -3.97
N LEU A 120 10.84 -2.06 -4.78
CA LEU A 120 12.19 -2.35 -5.22
C LEU A 120 12.19 -2.37 -6.75
N CYS A 121 12.91 -1.44 -7.38
CA CYS A 121 12.92 -1.38 -8.84
C CYS A 121 13.60 -2.62 -9.43
N PRO A 122 12.93 -3.42 -10.29
CA PRO A 122 13.54 -4.61 -10.87
C PRO A 122 14.70 -4.30 -11.82
N SER A 123 14.76 -3.09 -12.40
CA SER A 123 15.79 -2.71 -13.35
C SER A 123 17.08 -2.20 -12.68
N CYS A 124 16.97 -1.32 -11.69
CA CYS A 124 18.14 -0.73 -11.02
C CYS A 124 18.40 -1.26 -9.61
N GLN A 125 17.52 -2.13 -9.09
CA GLN A 125 17.63 -2.77 -7.76
C GLN A 125 17.69 -1.78 -6.59
N LEU A 126 17.28 -0.53 -6.81
CA LEU A 126 17.17 0.49 -5.76
C LEU A 126 15.77 0.48 -5.14
N ALA A 127 15.74 0.69 -3.83
CA ALA A 127 14.51 0.89 -3.10
C ALA A 127 13.82 2.20 -3.55
N LEU A 128 12.50 2.14 -3.69
CA LEU A 128 11.67 3.25 -4.08
C LEU A 128 10.94 3.79 -2.85
N PRO A 129 11.10 5.08 -2.52
CA PRO A 129 10.29 5.70 -1.48
C PRO A 129 8.80 5.60 -1.82
N TYR A 130 7.98 5.35 -0.81
CA TYR A 130 6.54 5.18 -0.97
C TYR A 130 5.78 6.41 -0.50
N CYS A 131 4.68 6.71 -1.19
CA CYS A 131 3.75 7.75 -0.85
C CYS A 131 3.06 7.42 0.48
N ILE A 132 3.16 8.29 1.47
CA ILE A 132 2.50 8.09 2.77
C ILE A 132 0.97 8.11 2.70
N VAL A 133 0.36 8.50 1.58
CA VAL A 133 -1.11 8.53 1.43
C VAL A 133 -1.62 7.28 0.70
N THR A 134 -1.00 6.92 -0.42
CA THR A 134 -1.45 5.80 -1.26
C THR A 134 -0.72 4.50 -0.94
N GLY A 135 0.52 4.58 -0.48
CA GLY A 135 1.46 3.48 -0.28
C GLY A 135 2.07 2.90 -1.56
N ALA A 136 1.78 3.51 -2.73
CA ALA A 136 2.50 3.29 -3.98
C ALA A 136 3.89 3.97 -3.94
N HIS A 137 4.81 3.64 -4.84
CA HIS A 137 6.05 4.41 -4.96
C HIS A 137 5.79 5.83 -5.46
N VAL A 138 6.64 6.78 -5.07
CA VAL A 138 6.56 8.16 -5.56
C VAL A 138 7.20 8.31 -6.94
N ILE A 139 6.80 9.34 -7.66
CA ILE A 139 7.34 9.72 -8.97
C ILE A 139 7.94 11.12 -8.92
N ARG A 140 8.93 11.41 -9.78
CA ARG A 140 9.65 12.69 -9.77
C ARG A 140 8.71 13.85 -10.05
N GLU A 141 7.82 13.67 -11.02
CA GLU A 141 6.94 14.70 -11.55
C GLU A 141 5.81 15.06 -10.61
N ASP A 142 5.62 14.34 -9.50
CA ASP A 142 4.52 14.61 -8.56
C ASP A 142 4.95 14.31 -7.11
N LEU A 143 6.20 14.58 -6.77
CA LEU A 143 6.72 14.40 -5.42
C LEU A 143 6.46 15.63 -4.54
N CYS A 144 6.03 15.41 -3.30
CA CYS A 144 6.09 16.39 -2.22
C CYS A 144 6.56 15.72 -0.92
N LEU A 145 6.91 16.53 0.08
CA LEU A 145 7.24 16.05 1.42
C LEU A 145 6.22 16.61 2.42
N CYS A 146 5.86 15.81 3.42
CA CYS A 146 5.04 16.30 4.53
C CYS A 146 5.80 17.39 5.31
N PRO A 147 5.23 18.59 5.53
CA PRO A 147 5.94 19.69 6.20
C PRO A 147 6.21 19.43 7.68
N SER A 148 5.60 18.41 8.28
CA SER A 148 5.80 18.03 9.69
C SER A 148 6.82 16.91 9.86
N CYS A 149 6.71 15.83 9.07
CA CYS A 149 7.55 14.63 9.26
C CYS A 149 8.52 14.35 8.12
N ASN A 150 8.53 15.19 7.08
CA ASN A 150 9.40 15.08 5.91
C ASN A 150 9.27 13.76 5.11
N PHE A 151 8.24 12.95 5.36
CA PHE A 151 8.00 11.74 4.57
C PHE A 151 7.44 12.07 3.18
N PRO A 152 7.81 11.28 2.16
CA PRO A 152 7.41 11.54 0.79
C PRO A 152 5.95 11.15 0.53
N ALA A 153 5.31 11.94 -0.33
CA ALA A 153 3.97 11.70 -0.83
C ALA A 153 3.88 12.10 -2.31
N ILE A 154 2.93 11.48 -3.00
CA ILE A 154 2.48 11.97 -4.30
C ILE A 154 1.67 13.25 -4.04
N TYR A 155 2.10 14.37 -4.60
CA TYR A 155 1.58 15.71 -4.33
C TYR A 155 0.09 15.82 -4.62
N SER A 156 -0.35 15.40 -5.81
CA SER A 156 -1.77 15.44 -6.18
C SER A 156 -2.64 14.60 -5.24
N GLU A 157 -2.15 13.41 -4.86
CA GLU A 157 -2.85 12.51 -3.94
C GLU A 157 -2.87 13.02 -2.50
N PHE A 158 -1.81 13.70 -2.05
CA PHE A 158 -1.77 14.26 -0.72
C PHE A 158 -2.74 15.44 -0.58
N LEU A 159 -2.78 16.33 -1.57
CA LEU A 159 -3.78 17.41 -1.59
C LEU A 159 -5.21 16.86 -1.65
N LYS A 160 -5.45 15.83 -2.48
CA LYS A 160 -6.76 15.17 -2.55
C LYS A 160 -7.15 14.58 -1.19
N TYR A 161 -6.23 13.91 -0.50
CA TYR A 161 -6.49 13.38 0.84
C TYR A 161 -6.78 14.48 1.86
N LEU A 162 -6.01 15.57 1.86
CA LEU A 162 -6.21 16.70 2.79
C LEU A 162 -7.54 17.43 2.59
N SER A 163 -8.18 17.29 1.43
CA SER A 163 -9.56 17.79 1.23
C SER A 163 -10.60 17.03 2.05
N THR A 164 -10.26 15.83 2.53
CA THR A 164 -11.14 14.95 3.32
C THR A 164 -10.74 14.82 4.78
N ASP A 165 -9.43 14.77 5.06
CA ASP A 165 -8.88 14.63 6.41
C ASP A 165 -7.60 15.48 6.51
N ASP A 166 -7.58 16.45 7.42
CA ASP A 166 -6.45 17.37 7.58
C ASP A 166 -5.30 16.78 8.42
N ILE A 167 -5.35 15.50 8.79
CA ILE A 167 -4.34 14.82 9.60
C ILE A 167 -3.44 13.95 8.72
N CYS A 168 -2.12 14.18 8.80
CA CYS A 168 -1.12 13.35 8.12
C CYS A 168 -1.23 11.88 8.57
N PRO A 169 -1.37 10.91 7.65
CA PRO A 169 -1.54 9.49 8.00
C PRO A 169 -0.27 8.87 8.59
N MET A 170 0.88 9.52 8.46
CA MET A 170 2.17 9.03 8.94
C MET A 170 2.52 9.56 10.33
N CYS A 171 2.41 10.88 10.55
CA CYS A 171 2.81 11.52 11.80
C CYS A 171 1.64 11.99 12.68
N THR A 172 0.40 11.82 12.23
CA THR A 172 -0.82 12.22 12.95
C THR A 172 -0.90 13.71 13.31
N THR A 173 -0.06 14.54 12.71
CA THR A 173 -0.09 15.99 12.87
C THR A 173 -1.04 16.61 11.86
N LYS A 174 -1.79 17.63 12.27
CA LYS A 174 -2.64 18.43 11.39
C LYS A 174 -1.79 19.21 10.39
N ILE A 175 -2.11 19.07 9.11
CA ILE A 175 -1.39 19.68 7.99
C ILE A 175 -2.30 20.70 7.31
N ASP A 176 -1.78 21.91 7.14
CA ASP A 176 -2.38 22.91 6.27
C ASP A 176 -1.97 22.62 4.83
N ALA A 177 -2.96 22.34 3.97
CA ALA A 177 -2.73 22.03 2.56
C ALA A 177 -1.98 23.14 1.80
N SER A 178 -2.11 24.40 2.22
CA SER A 178 -1.39 25.53 1.62
C SER A 178 0.14 25.48 1.83
N ARG A 179 0.60 24.69 2.81
CA ARG A 179 2.02 24.50 3.12
C ARG A 179 2.66 23.35 2.34
N ILE A 180 1.87 22.58 1.60
CA ILE A 180 2.41 21.51 0.75
C ILE A 180 2.94 22.14 -0.53
N MET A 181 4.22 21.90 -0.78
CA MET A 181 4.89 22.31 -2.01
C MET A 181 5.35 21.07 -2.77
N LYS A 182 5.10 21.09 -4.08
CA LYS A 182 5.64 20.11 -5.01
C LYS A 182 7.14 20.35 -5.19
N LEU A 183 7.91 19.28 -5.29
CA LEU A 183 9.35 19.35 -5.54
C LEU A 183 9.57 19.56 -7.04
N ASP A 184 9.59 20.83 -7.45
CA ASP A 184 9.54 21.21 -8.87
C ASP A 184 10.91 21.24 -9.57
N SER A 185 12.02 21.17 -8.83
CA SER A 185 13.37 21.22 -9.41
C SER A 185 14.06 19.87 -9.33
N GLY A 186 14.69 19.44 -10.44
CA GLY A 186 15.48 18.20 -10.48
C GLY A 186 16.50 18.12 -9.35
N ALA A 187 17.14 19.25 -9.00
CA ALA A 187 18.07 19.34 -7.88
C ALA A 187 17.45 19.04 -6.51
N ALA A 188 16.20 19.46 -6.25
CA ALA A 188 15.52 19.16 -4.98
C ALA A 188 15.16 17.68 -4.87
N VAL A 189 14.71 17.08 -5.98
CA VAL A 189 14.43 15.65 -6.05
C VAL A 189 15.73 14.86 -5.86
N ASP A 190 16.81 15.22 -6.57
CA ASP A 190 18.10 14.53 -6.46
C ASP A 190 18.70 14.65 -5.05
N SER A 191 18.52 15.80 -4.38
CA SER A 191 18.91 15.97 -2.97
C SER A 191 18.13 15.06 -2.02
N PHE A 192 16.84 14.84 -2.29
CA PHE A 192 16.03 13.88 -1.54
C PHE A 192 16.50 12.43 -1.77
N LEU A 193 16.90 12.09 -3.00
CA LEU A 193 17.38 10.74 -3.33
C LEU A 193 18.71 10.42 -2.67
N THR A 194 19.66 11.37 -2.65
CA THR A 194 20.96 11.18 -1.99
C THR A 194 20.83 11.05 -0.48
N GLN A 195 19.92 11.80 0.16
CA GLN A 195 19.64 11.63 1.59
C GLN A 195 18.98 10.29 1.92
N SER A 196 18.22 9.72 0.98
CA SER A 196 17.51 8.45 1.18
C SER A 196 18.43 7.23 1.05
N SER A 197 19.49 7.31 0.23
CA SER A 197 20.48 6.23 0.08
C SER A 197 21.32 6.01 1.34
N ASP A 198 21.54 7.05 2.14
CA ASP A 198 22.36 6.98 3.36
C ASP A 198 21.62 6.34 4.57
N MET A 199 20.30 6.14 4.46
CA MET A 199 19.46 5.56 5.53
C MET A 199 19.07 4.09 5.30
N SER A 200 19.58 3.47 4.22
CA SER A 200 19.24 2.10 3.79
C SER A 200 20.21 1.06 4.34
#